data_AF-A0A2A5GIY4-F1
#
_entry.id   AF-A0A2A5GIY4-F1
#
_cell.length_a   1.000
_cell.length_b   1.000
_cell.length_c   1.000
_cell.angle_alpha   90.00
_cell.angle_beta   90.00
_cell.angle_gamma   90.00
#
_symmetry.space_group_name_H-M   'P 1'
#
loop_
_entity.id
_entity.type
_entity.pdbx_description
1 polymer ?
#
loop_
_entity_poly.entity_id
_entity_poly.type
_entity_poly.pdbx_seq_one_letter_code
_entity_poly.pdbx_strand_id
1 'polypeptide(L)'
;MTKENVLLVLWMIFGFLFISAIDSILYFIVHVIYFGLSEFGISYKIMKVIIPIITLLLYGFTTFILIQRVNLKSKISGIYLTKFPKNLTILCGIIAFALSPITNKLSGIYGESISGKVNLEMSEYLSFHGWFHTAFGISQLFVILVLFIVFLTFLKKMNNN
;
A
#
# COMPACT_ATOMS: atom_id res chain seq x y z
N MET A 1 -4.96 33.91 -0.90
CA MET A 1 -5.08 32.56 -1.50
C MET A 1 -6.51 32.40 -2.01
N THR A 2 -6.74 32.01 -3.26
CA THR A 2 -8.10 31.86 -3.81
C THR A 2 -8.72 30.52 -3.34
N LYS A 3 -10.06 30.43 -3.33
CA LYS A 3 -10.79 29.19 -3.00
C LYS A 3 -10.34 28.02 -3.87
N GLU A 4 -10.05 28.28 -5.14
CA GLU A 4 -9.55 27.30 -6.10
C GLU A 4 -8.17 26.77 -5.70
N ASN A 5 -7.25 27.65 -5.30
CA ASN A 5 -5.93 27.24 -4.84
C ASN A 5 -6.02 26.38 -3.57
N VAL A 6 -6.93 26.70 -2.65
CA VAL A 6 -7.16 25.89 -1.44
C VAL A 6 -7.71 24.51 -1.80
N LEU A 7 -8.67 24.44 -2.72
CA LEU A 7 -9.25 23.17 -3.16
C LEU A 7 -8.22 22.29 -3.88
N LEU A 8 -7.36 22.87 -4.72
CA LEU A 8 -6.28 22.15 -5.39
C LEU A 8 -5.32 21.52 -4.38
N VAL A 9 -4.90 22.28 -3.36
CA VAL A 9 -4.05 21.77 -2.28
C VAL A 9 -4.75 20.64 -1.52
N LEU A 10 -6.03 20.80 -1.18
CA LEU A 10 -6.81 19.76 -0.51
C LEU A 10 -6.93 18.48 -1.34
N TRP A 11 -7.11 18.58 -2.65
CA TRP A 11 -7.13 17.43 -3.56
C TRP A 11 -5.79 16.71 -3.63
N MET A 12 -4.69 17.46 -3.63
CA MET A 12 -3.34 16.88 -3.59
C MET A 12 -3.10 16.11 -2.29
N ILE A 13 -3.45 16.71 -1.15
CA ILE A 13 -3.39 16.06 0.17
C ILE A 13 -4.29 14.83 0.20
N PHE A 14 -5.50 14.92 -0.32
CA PHE A 14 -6.42 13.78 -0.40
C PHE A 14 -5.84 12.64 -1.24
N GLY A 15 -5.23 12.93 -2.39
CA GLY A 15 -4.57 11.93 -3.23
C GLY A 15 -3.44 11.21 -2.47
N PHE A 16 -2.61 11.94 -1.74
CA PHE A 16 -1.57 11.37 -0.89
C PHE A 16 -2.15 10.47 0.21
N LEU A 17 -3.11 10.98 0.98
CA LEU A 17 -3.77 10.22 2.05
C LEU A 17 -4.47 8.97 1.53
N PHE A 18 -5.10 9.04 0.36
CA PHE A 18 -5.76 7.91 -0.27
C PHE A 18 -4.76 6.80 -0.61
N ILE A 19 -3.62 7.16 -1.21
CA ILE A 19 -2.55 6.20 -1.52
C ILE A 19 -1.99 5.60 -0.23
N SER A 20 -1.67 6.42 0.78
CA SER A 20 -1.16 5.95 2.07
C SER A 20 -2.14 5.04 2.81
N ALA A 21 -3.44 5.30 2.71
CA ALA A 21 -4.47 4.46 3.33
C ALA A 21 -4.52 3.07 2.66
N ILE A 22 -4.49 3.03 1.32
CA ILE A 22 -4.45 1.76 0.58
C ILE A 22 -3.17 0.99 0.90
N ASP A 23 -2.04 1.68 0.90
CA ASP A 23 -0.74 1.09 1.25
C ASP A 23 -0.76 0.46 2.65
N SER A 24 -1.30 1.18 3.63
CA SER A 24 -1.43 0.68 5.00
C SER A 24 -2.33 -0.56 5.08
N ILE A 25 -3.43 -0.60 4.32
CA ILE A 25 -4.31 -1.78 4.24
C ILE A 25 -3.57 -2.97 3.63
N LEU A 26 -2.87 -2.77 2.51
CA LEU A 26 -2.11 -3.85 1.86
C LEU A 26 -0.99 -4.38 2.76
N TYR A 27 -0.26 -3.48 3.42
CA TYR A 27 0.76 -3.83 4.41
C TYR A 27 0.21 -4.72 5.53
N PHE A 28 -0.95 -4.34 6.08
CA PHE A 28 -1.62 -5.11 7.12
C PHE A 28 -2.05 -6.48 6.61
N ILE A 29 -2.67 -6.56 5.42
CA ILE A 29 -3.09 -7.83 4.81
C ILE A 29 -1.90 -8.78 4.62
N VAL A 30 -0.78 -8.28 4.11
CA VAL A 30 0.43 -9.08 3.92
C VAL A 30 0.96 -9.63 5.25
N HIS A 31 0.94 -8.83 6.32
CA HIS A 31 1.30 -9.31 7.66
C HIS A 31 0.36 -10.38 8.19
N VAL A 32 -0.96 -10.20 8.01
CA VAL A 32 -1.95 -11.21 8.42
C VAL A 32 -1.73 -12.52 7.67
N ILE A 33 -1.44 -12.46 6.37
CA ILE A 33 -1.09 -13.65 5.58
C ILE A 33 0.18 -14.30 6.12
N TYR A 34 1.23 -13.50 6.41
CA TYR A 34 2.45 -14.00 7.01
C TYR A 34 2.19 -14.72 8.34
N PHE A 35 1.47 -14.08 9.28
CA PHE A 35 1.15 -14.69 10.57
C PHE A 35 0.37 -16.00 10.38
N GLY A 36 -0.65 -16.00 9.50
CA GLY A 36 -1.41 -17.20 9.19
C GLY A 36 -0.53 -18.34 8.68
N LEU A 37 0.30 -18.09 7.66
CA LEU A 37 1.19 -19.10 7.11
C LEU A 37 2.22 -19.62 8.13
N SER A 38 2.68 -18.77 9.05
CA SER A 38 3.61 -19.13 10.10
C SER A 38 2.94 -20.04 11.14
N GLU A 39 1.69 -19.74 11.55
CA GLU A 39 0.89 -20.62 12.42
C GLU A 39 0.56 -21.97 11.77
N PHE A 40 0.44 -22.03 10.45
CA PHE A 40 0.33 -23.30 9.71
C PHE A 40 1.65 -24.08 9.61
N GLY A 41 2.74 -23.57 10.21
CA GLY A 41 4.03 -24.24 10.24
C GLY A 41 4.80 -24.19 8.92
N ILE A 42 4.47 -23.26 8.01
CA ILE A 42 5.24 -23.11 6.76
C ILE A 42 6.63 -22.56 7.09
N SER A 43 7.67 -23.22 6.58
CA SER A 43 9.05 -22.80 6.84
C SER A 43 9.37 -21.41 6.28
N TYR A 44 10.18 -20.64 7.01
CA TYR A 44 10.62 -19.31 6.59
C TYR A 44 11.32 -19.31 5.23
N LYS A 45 12.01 -20.40 4.86
CA LYS A 45 12.65 -20.55 3.54
C LYS A 45 11.63 -20.49 2.40
N ILE A 46 10.47 -21.12 2.56
CA ILE A 46 9.37 -21.08 1.60
C ILE A 46 8.71 -19.70 1.63
N MET A 47 8.48 -19.14 2.82
CA MET A 47 7.88 -17.82 2.98
C MET A 47 8.70 -16.70 2.35
N LYS A 48 10.04 -16.80 2.36
CA LYS A 48 10.95 -15.85 1.67
C LYS A 48 10.65 -15.73 0.18
N VAL A 49 10.05 -16.74 -0.45
CA VAL A 49 9.67 -16.71 -1.87
C VAL A 49 8.21 -16.35 -2.04
N ILE A 50 7.32 -16.96 -1.24
CA ILE A 50 5.87 -16.79 -1.40
C ILE A 50 5.41 -15.39 -1.03
N ILE A 51 5.89 -14.83 0.09
CA ILE A 51 5.42 -13.52 0.56
C ILE A 51 5.73 -12.40 -0.44
N PRO A 52 6.94 -12.28 -1.01
CA PRO A 52 7.19 -11.29 -2.06
C PRO A 52 6.27 -11.40 -3.27
N ILE A 53 5.97 -12.63 -3.72
CA ILE A 53 5.07 -12.86 -4.86
C ILE A 53 3.66 -12.41 -4.51
N ILE A 54 3.14 -12.79 -3.33
CA ILE A 54 1.82 -12.37 -2.85
C ILE A 54 1.74 -10.85 -2.74
N THR A 55 2.76 -10.21 -2.15
CA THR A 55 2.83 -8.75 -2.02
C THR A 55 2.78 -8.07 -3.38
N LEU A 56 3.60 -8.51 -4.33
CA LEU A 56 3.62 -7.94 -5.68
C LEU A 56 2.26 -8.10 -6.39
N LEU A 57 1.63 -9.28 -6.27
CA LEU A 57 0.32 -9.54 -6.85
C LEU A 57 -0.78 -8.67 -6.22
N LEU A 58 -0.78 -8.53 -4.89
CA LEU A 58 -1.74 -7.68 -4.18
C LEU A 58 -1.62 -6.22 -4.63
N TYR A 59 -0.40 -5.67 -4.62
CA TYR A 59 -0.17 -4.29 -5.06
C TYR A 59 -0.50 -4.09 -6.53
N GLY A 60 -0.08 -5.02 -7.39
CA GLY A 60 -0.36 -4.98 -8.83
C GLY A 60 -1.86 -5.03 -9.12
N PHE A 61 -2.59 -5.93 -8.47
CA PHE A 61 -4.03 -6.09 -8.66
C PHE A 61 -4.82 -4.88 -8.14
N THR A 62 -4.48 -4.38 -6.95
CA THR A 62 -5.11 -3.15 -6.41
C THR A 62 -4.86 -1.96 -7.33
N THR A 63 -3.63 -1.81 -7.81
CA THR A 63 -3.27 -0.74 -8.76
C THR A 63 -4.06 -0.86 -10.06
N PHE A 64 -4.13 -2.07 -10.63
CA PHE A 64 -4.92 -2.34 -11.84
C PHE A 64 -6.40 -1.97 -11.66
N ILE A 65 -7.02 -2.36 -10.54
CA ILE A 65 -8.41 -2.01 -10.22
C ILE A 65 -8.60 -0.48 -10.14
N LEU A 66 -7.68 0.22 -9.47
CA LEU A 66 -7.75 1.68 -9.33
C LEU A 66 -7.68 2.37 -10.69
N ILE A 67 -6.71 1.99 -11.54
CA ILE A 67 -6.56 2.54 -12.89
C ILE A 67 -7.83 2.32 -13.72
N GLN A 68 -8.38 1.10 -13.70
CA GLN A 68 -9.62 0.77 -14.42
C GLN A 68 -10.79 1.65 -13.96
N ARG A 69 -10.91 1.91 -12.65
CA ARG A 69 -11.97 2.77 -12.12
C ARG A 69 -11.80 4.24 -12.47
N VAL A 70 -10.57 4.74 -12.56
CA VAL A 70 -10.28 6.13 -12.95
C VAL A 70 -10.64 6.38 -14.42
N ASN A 71 -10.36 5.42 -15.31
CA ASN A 71 -10.64 5.56 -16.75
C ASN A 71 -12.14 5.57 -17.10
N LEU A 72 -13.03 5.06 -16.24
CA LEU A 72 -14.46 4.90 -16.57
C LEU A 72 -15.35 6.10 -16.22
N LYS A 73 -14.84 7.15 -15.55
CA LYS A 73 -15.67 8.27 -15.04
C LYS A 73 -15.10 9.67 -15.22
N SER A 74 -14.08 9.86 -16.07
CA SER A 74 -13.50 11.18 -16.35
C SER A 74 -14.44 12.04 -17.23
N LYS A 75 -15.53 12.58 -16.67
CA LYS A 75 -16.16 13.78 -17.23
C LYS A 75 -15.30 14.97 -16.84
N ILE A 76 -14.64 15.58 -17.83
CA ILE A 76 -13.63 16.65 -17.73
C ILE A 76 -14.17 17.95 -17.09
N SER A 77 -15.47 18.05 -16.81
CA SER A 77 -16.11 19.25 -16.26
C SER A 77 -15.89 19.42 -14.76
N GLY A 78 -14.91 20.22 -14.34
CA GLY A 78 -14.96 21.09 -13.14
C GLY A 78 -15.19 20.49 -11.74
N ILE A 79 -15.27 19.16 -11.56
CA ILE A 79 -15.57 18.52 -10.26
C ILE A 79 -14.55 18.89 -9.19
N TYR A 80 -13.28 19.07 -9.57
CA TYR A 80 -12.19 19.45 -8.67
C TYR A 80 -12.44 20.77 -7.91
N LEU A 81 -13.33 21.64 -8.41
CA LEU A 81 -13.58 22.96 -7.84
C LEU A 81 -14.92 23.09 -7.07
N THR A 82 -15.74 22.04 -7.01
CA THR A 82 -17.13 22.19 -6.51
C THR A 82 -17.48 21.38 -5.26
N LYS A 83 -17.03 20.12 -5.12
CA LYS A 83 -17.35 19.30 -3.93
C LYS A 83 -16.17 18.41 -3.51
N PHE A 84 -15.51 18.80 -2.41
CA PHE A 84 -14.41 18.04 -1.82
C PHE A 84 -14.94 16.89 -0.93
N PRO A 85 -14.43 15.64 -1.07
CA PRO A 85 -14.90 14.48 -0.33
C PRO A 85 -14.33 14.43 1.11
N LYS A 86 -14.83 15.32 1.97
CA LYS A 86 -14.34 15.50 3.36
C LYS A 86 -14.35 14.21 4.18
N ASN A 87 -15.48 13.49 4.20
CA ASN A 87 -15.62 12.28 5.01
C ASN A 87 -14.65 11.17 4.57
N LEU A 88 -14.48 11.00 3.25
CA LEU A 88 -13.55 10.03 2.69
C LEU A 88 -12.10 10.40 3.05
N THR A 89 -11.75 11.69 2.99
CA THR A 89 -10.42 12.18 3.37
C THR A 89 -10.10 11.88 4.83
N ILE A 90 -11.06 12.13 5.73
CA ILE A 90 -10.90 11.83 7.16
C ILE A 90 -10.73 10.32 7.37
N LEU A 91 -11.56 9.50 6.71
CA LEU A 91 -11.45 8.05 6.79
C LEU A 91 -10.08 7.53 6.30
N CYS A 92 -9.62 8.00 5.14
CA CYS A 92 -8.29 7.66 4.62
C CYS A 92 -7.19 8.09 5.59
N GLY A 93 -7.30 9.28 6.18
CA GLY A 93 -6.37 9.73 7.22
C GLY A 93 -6.33 8.77 8.41
N ILE A 94 -7.49 8.43 8.99
CA ILE A 94 -7.57 7.50 10.13
C ILE A 94 -6.93 6.16 9.77
N ILE A 95 -7.25 5.60 8.60
CA ILE A 95 -6.68 4.32 8.16
C ILE A 95 -5.16 4.41 8.03
N ALA A 96 -4.64 5.41 7.30
CA ALA A 96 -3.21 5.56 7.08
C ALA A 96 -2.42 5.72 8.39
N PHE A 97 -2.95 6.49 9.34
CA PHE A 97 -2.29 6.73 10.61
C PHE A 97 -2.45 5.60 11.62
N ALA A 98 -3.57 4.87 11.62
CA ALA A 98 -3.82 3.82 12.61
C ALA A 98 -3.24 2.47 12.20
N LEU A 99 -3.41 2.06 10.94
CA LEU A 99 -3.10 0.68 10.54
C LEU A 99 -1.60 0.38 10.59
N SER A 100 -0.75 1.33 10.19
CA SER A 100 0.70 1.10 10.16
C SER A 100 1.31 0.87 11.57
N PRO A 101 1.04 1.73 12.59
CA PRO A 101 1.45 1.45 13.96
C PRO A 101 0.88 0.16 14.53
N ILE A 102 -0.39 -0.14 14.26
CA ILE A 102 -1.03 -1.39 14.70
C ILE A 102 -0.30 -2.60 14.09
N THR A 103 -0.02 -2.55 12.79
CA THR A 103 0.69 -3.63 12.09
C THR A 103 2.08 -3.84 12.66
N ASN A 104 2.83 -2.75 12.90
CA ASN A 104 4.15 -2.82 13.51
C ASN A 104 4.10 -3.40 14.93
N LYS A 105 3.11 -3.00 15.73
CA LYS A 105 2.93 -3.52 17.09
C LYS A 105 2.58 -5.01 17.08
N LEU A 106 1.68 -5.44 16.18
CA LEU A 106 1.33 -6.85 16.02
C LEU A 106 2.53 -7.68 15.54
N SER A 107 3.33 -7.16 14.61
CA SER A 107 4.56 -7.80 14.15
C SER A 107 5.55 -8.00 15.29
N GLY A 108 5.73 -6.99 16.15
CA GLY A 108 6.56 -7.10 17.36
C GLY A 108 6.05 -8.17 18.33
N ILE A 109 4.76 -8.17 18.66
CA ILE A 109 4.13 -9.18 19.53
C ILE A 109 4.31 -10.58 18.93
N TYR A 110 4.17 -10.71 17.61
CA TYR A 110 4.37 -11.98 16.92
C TYR A 110 5.81 -12.47 17.02
N GLY A 111 6.79 -11.58 16.77
CA GLY A 111 8.21 -11.87 16.93
C GLY A 111 8.57 -12.32 18.34
N GLU A 112 8.04 -11.64 19.36
CA GLU A 112 8.20 -12.04 20.77
C GLU A 112 7.64 -13.46 21.01
N SER A 113 6.45 -13.75 20.49
CA SER A 113 5.79 -15.06 20.72
C SER A 113 6.54 -16.24 20.08
N ILE A 114 7.17 -16.04 18.92
CA ILE A 114 8.01 -17.06 18.26
C ILE A 114 9.32 -17.25 19.03
N SER A 115 9.94 -16.16 19.49
CA SER A 115 11.21 -16.21 20.22
C SER A 115 11.12 -17.03 21.51
N GLY A 116 9.96 -17.06 22.16
CA GLY A 116 9.71 -17.85 23.36
C GLY A 116 9.36 -19.32 23.13
N LYS A 117 9.06 -19.74 21.88
CA LYS A 117 8.49 -21.06 21.59
C LYS A 117 9.44 -22.04 20.90
N VAL A 118 10.56 -21.63 20.31
CA VAL A 118 11.40 -22.54 19.52
C VAL A 118 12.88 -22.19 19.60
N ASN A 119 13.73 -23.23 19.60
CA ASN A 119 15.11 -23.23 19.09
C ASN A 119 15.19 -22.82 17.60
N LEU A 120 14.43 -21.82 17.16
CA LEU A 120 14.58 -21.19 15.87
C LEU A 120 15.79 -20.27 16.01
N GLU A 121 16.80 -20.46 15.17
CA GLU A 121 17.92 -19.54 15.14
C GLU A 121 17.36 -18.14 14.88
N MET A 122 17.45 -17.24 15.86
CA MET A 122 17.01 -15.84 15.76
C MET A 122 17.53 -15.16 14.47
N SER A 123 18.68 -15.63 13.98
CA SER A 123 19.26 -15.37 12.66
C SER A 123 18.27 -15.57 11.50
N GLU A 124 17.56 -16.70 11.43
CA GLU A 124 16.63 -17.02 10.34
C GLU A 124 15.40 -16.11 10.36
N TYR A 125 14.84 -15.83 11.54
CA TYR A 125 13.73 -14.89 11.70
C TYR A 125 14.14 -13.47 11.30
N LEU A 126 15.28 -12.97 11.81
CA LEU A 126 15.79 -11.64 11.46
C LEU A 126 16.09 -11.53 9.96
N SER A 127 16.67 -12.57 9.36
CA SER A 127 16.92 -12.65 7.91
C SER A 127 15.61 -12.61 7.12
N PHE A 128 14.58 -13.36 7.54
CA PHE A 128 13.26 -13.32 6.91
C PHE A 128 12.62 -11.93 7.06
N HIS A 129 12.63 -11.35 8.26
CA HIS A 129 12.04 -10.05 8.55
C HIS A 129 12.69 -8.93 7.72
N GLY A 130 14.02 -8.92 7.60
CA GLY A 130 14.72 -7.99 6.71
C GLY A 130 14.33 -8.15 5.24
N TRP A 131 14.24 -9.39 4.75
CA TRP A 131 13.78 -9.70 3.40
C TRP A 131 12.31 -9.30 3.16
N PHE A 132 11.46 -9.49 4.15
CA PHE A 132 10.05 -9.16 4.11
C PHE A 132 9.85 -7.65 3.90
N HIS A 133 10.51 -6.80 4.70
CA HIS A 133 10.41 -5.34 4.53
C HIS A 133 11.07 -4.86 3.24
N THR A 134 12.15 -5.50 2.81
CA THR A 134 12.80 -5.19 1.53
C THR A 134 11.88 -5.49 0.36
N ALA A 135 11.25 -6.68 0.34
CA ALA A 135 10.30 -7.07 -0.70
C ALA A 135 9.09 -6.13 -0.74
N PHE A 136 8.61 -5.69 0.43
CA PHE A 136 7.56 -4.70 0.54
C PHE A 136 7.97 -3.36 -0.10
N GLY A 137 9.13 -2.81 0.28
CA GLY A 137 9.65 -1.56 -0.28
C GLY A 137 9.90 -1.62 -1.80
N ILE A 138 10.47 -2.73 -2.30
CA ILE A 138 10.70 -2.93 -3.74
C ILE A 138 9.36 -2.97 -4.50
N SER A 139 8.36 -3.67 -3.96
CA SER A 139 7.04 -3.78 -4.59
C SER A 139 6.36 -2.41 -4.70
N GLN A 140 6.43 -1.61 -3.63
CA GLN A 140 5.92 -0.23 -3.64
C GLN A 140 6.61 0.62 -4.72
N LEU A 141 7.96 0.63 -4.75
CA LEU A 141 8.73 1.41 -5.72
C LEU A 141 8.44 0.99 -7.16
N PHE A 142 8.36 -0.31 -7.41
CA PHE A 142 8.05 -0.85 -8.74
C PHE A 142 6.67 -0.38 -9.22
N VAL A 143 5.66 -0.46 -8.36
CA VAL A 143 4.29 -0.03 -8.68
C VAL A 143 4.23 1.48 -8.93
N ILE A 144 4.92 2.28 -8.12
CA ILE A 144 5.02 3.74 -8.33
C ILE A 144 5.66 4.05 -9.68
N LEU A 145 6.74 3.35 -10.04
CA LEU A 145 7.42 3.51 -11.32
C LEU A 145 6.49 3.19 -12.49
N VAL A 146 5.77 2.06 -12.41
CA VAL A 146 4.78 1.65 -13.42
C VAL A 146 3.69 2.70 -13.56
N LEU A 147 3.12 3.17 -12.45
CA LEU A 147 2.10 4.22 -12.45
C LEU A 147 2.62 5.51 -13.08
N PHE A 148 3.84 5.93 -12.74
CA PHE A 148 4.47 7.11 -13.32
C PHE A 148 4.56 7.01 -14.84
N ILE A 149 5.05 5.87 -15.37
CA ILE A 149 5.14 5.63 -16.81
C ILE A 149 3.76 5.65 -17.48
N VAL A 150 2.76 5.01 -16.86
CA VAL A 150 1.38 4.99 -17.37
C VAL A 150 0.80 6.40 -17.44
N PHE A 151 0.95 7.21 -16.39
CA PHE A 151 0.45 8.58 -16.37
C PHE A 151 1.18 9.51 -17.34
N LEU A 152 2.51 9.37 -17.51
CA LEU A 152 3.24 10.10 -18.57
C LEU A 152 2.71 9.76 -19.97
N THR A 153 2.39 8.48 -20.20
CA THR A 153 1.84 8.03 -21.48
C THR A 153 0.45 8.61 -21.71
N PHE A 154 -0.40 8.66 -20.69
CA PHE A 154 -1.71 9.31 -20.76
C PHE A 154 -1.59 10.82 -21.02
N LEU A 155 -0.66 11.51 -20.36
CA LEU A 155 -0.42 12.94 -20.57
C LEU A 155 0.01 13.24 -22.01
N LYS A 156 0.93 12.44 -22.57
CA LYS A 156 1.34 12.56 -23.98
C LYS A 156 0.17 12.35 -24.94
N LYS A 157 -0.73 11.40 -24.64
CA LYS A 157 -1.92 11.14 -25.47
C LYS A 157 -2.93 12.31 -25.43
N MET A 158 -3.04 13.01 -24.30
CA MET A 158 -3.92 14.18 -24.18
C MET A 158 -3.37 15.41 -24.91
N ASN A 159 -2.05 15.62 -24.95
CA ASN A 159 -1.46 16.75 -25.68
C ASN A 159 -1.44 16.57 -27.20
N ASN A 160 -1.63 15.35 -27.69
CA ASN A 160 -1.65 15.01 -29.12
C ASN A 160 -3.07 14.95 -29.72
N ASN A 161 -4.12 15.22 -28.93
CA ASN A 161 -5.52 15.32 -29.33
C ASN A 161 -6.02 16.74 -29.13
#